data_AF-A0A924DN61-F1
#
_entry.id   AF-A0A924DN61-F1
#
_cell.length_a   1.000
_cell.length_b   1.000
_cell.length_c   1.000
_cell.angle_alpha   90.00
_cell.angle_beta   90.00
_cell.angle_gamma   90.00
#
_symmetry.space_group_name_H-M   'P 1'
#
loop_
_entity.id
_entity.type
_entity.pdbx_description
1 polymer ?
#
loop_
_entity_poly.entity_id
_entity_poly.type
_entity_poly.pdbx_seq_one_letter_code
_entity_poly.pdbx_strand_id
1 'polypeptide(L)' 'MSILKQVGEYLYLRKKDPNDKPTQWMKYMHGINRLSIFLFLIALLIIVVKLLLR' A
#
# COMPACT_ATOMS: atom_id res chain seq x y z
N MET A 1 4.41 -5.72 -19.70
CA MET A 1 4.40 -4.67 -18.66
C MET A 1 5.85 -4.28 -18.38
N SER A 2 6.21 -3.00 -18.56
CA SER A 2 7.52 -2.50 -18.15
C SER A 2 7.41 -1.94 -16.73
N ILE A 3 8.36 -2.27 -15.86
CA ILE A 3 8.44 -1.80 -14.46
C ILE A 3 8.35 -0.27 -14.41
N LEU A 4 8.98 0.42 -15.39
CA LEU A 4 8.95 1.87 -15.50
C LEU A 4 7.55 2.44 -15.75
N LYS A 5 6.70 1.73 -16.51
CA LYS A 5 5.29 2.13 -16.73
C LYS A 5 4.52 2.05 -15.41
N GLN A 6 4.72 0.97 -14.64
CA GLN A 6 4.05 0.74 -13.37
C GLN A 6 4.45 1.75 -12.30
N VAL A 7 5.75 2.10 -12.23
CA VAL A 7 6.23 3.16 -11.32
C VAL A 7 5.64 4.52 -11.70
N GLY A 8 5.59 4.86 -13.00
CA GLY A 8 4.98 6.11 -13.46
C GLY A 8 3.47 6.21 -13.17
N GLU A 9 2.73 5.11 -13.28
CA GLU A 9 1.32 5.04 -12.90
C GLU A 9 1.12 5.14 -11.37
N TYR A 10 2.00 4.51 -10.59
CA TYR A 10 1.96 4.55 -9.12
C TYR A 10 2.24 5.95 -8.56
N LEU A 11 3.18 6.68 -9.17
CA LEU A 11 3.50 8.06 -8.81
C LEU A 11 2.54 9.10 -9.40
N TYR A 12 1.44 8.67 -10.03
CA TYR A 12 0.47 9.54 -10.72
C TYR A 12 1.06 10.40 -11.86
N LEU A 13 2.27 10.10 -12.32
CA LEU A 13 2.92 10.77 -13.46
C LEU A 13 2.30 10.37 -14.80
N ARG A 14 1.55 9.27 -14.82
CA ARG A 14 0.86 8.74 -16.00
C ARG A 14 -0.51 8.18 -15.59
N LYS A 15 -1.53 8.44 -16.42
CA LYS A 15 -2.87 7.84 -16.20
C LYS A 15 -2.79 6.32 -16.35
N LYS A 16 -3.47 5.62 -15.45
CA LYS A 16 -3.70 4.18 -15.54
C LYS A 16 -4.39 3.84 -16.86
N ASP A 17 -3.99 2.73 -17.46
CA ASP A 17 -4.58 2.22 -18.69
C ASP A 17 -6.10 2.01 -18.52
N PRO A 18 -6.97 2.63 -19.32
CA PRO A 18 -8.41 2.44 -19.21
C PRO A 18 -8.86 1.02 -19.59
N ASN A 19 -8.01 0.24 -20.28
CA ASN A 19 -8.29 -1.15 -20.64
C ASN A 19 -7.82 -2.16 -19.57
N ASP A 20 -7.17 -1.70 -18.50
CA ASP A 20 -6.73 -2.59 -17.43
C ASP A 20 -7.94 -3.18 -16.71
N LYS A 21 -8.09 -4.51 -16.82
CA LYS A 21 -9.15 -5.24 -16.12
C LYS A 21 -8.71 -5.47 -14.67
N PRO A 22 -9.30 -4.79 -13.67
CA PRO A 22 -8.95 -5.04 -12.28
C PRO A 22 -9.28 -6.51 -11.95
N THR A 23 -8.27 -7.25 -11.50
CA THR A 23 -8.46 -8.64 -11.10
C THR A 23 -8.90 -8.73 -9.64
N GLN A 24 -9.60 -9.80 -9.28
CA GLN A 24 -9.96 -10.07 -7.89
C GLN A 24 -8.72 -10.14 -6.98
N TRP A 25 -7.59 -10.64 -7.50
CA TRP A 25 -6.30 -10.68 -6.81
C TRP A 25 -5.79 -9.28 -6.43
N MET A 26 -5.95 -8.27 -7.29
CA MET A 26 -5.58 -6.89 -6.95
C MET A 26 -6.38 -6.34 -5.76
N LYS A 27 -7.66 -6.73 -5.63
CA LYS A 27 -8.49 -6.34 -4.48
C LYS A 27 -7.96 -6.95 -3.19
N TYR A 28 -7.56 -8.22 -3.22
CA TYR A 28 -6.92 -8.89 -2.07
C TYR A 28 -5.56 -8.29 -1.73
N MET A 29 -4.71 -7.99 -2.73
CA MET A 29 -3.42 -7.33 -2.52
C MET A 29 -3.59 -5.99 -1.79
N HIS A 30 -4.55 -5.16 -2.23
CA HIS A 30 -4.82 -3.89 -1.56
C HIS A 30 -5.47 -4.08 -0.17
N GLY A 31 -6.26 -5.14 0.02
CA GLY A 31 -6.76 -5.55 1.34
C GLY A 31 -5.64 -5.87 2.32
N ILE A 32 -4.71 -6.73 1.92
CA ILE A 32 -3.54 -7.13 2.72
C ILE A 32 -2.69 -5.90 3.04
N ASN A 33 -2.44 -5.02 2.06
CA ASN A 33 -1.65 -3.82 2.29
C ASN A 33 -2.30 -2.84 3.28
N ARG A 34 -3.63 -2.73 3.29
CA ARG A 34 -4.34 -1.91 4.29
C ARG A 34 -4.23 -2.50 5.69
N LEU A 35 -4.36 -3.82 5.81
CA LEU A 35 -4.21 -4.52 7.08
C LEU A 35 -2.77 -4.40 7.62
N SER A 36 -1.76 -4.55 6.76
CA SER A 36 -0.36 -4.45 7.16
C SER A 36 -0.02 -3.04 7.66
N ILE A 37 -0.50 -1.98 6.98
CA ILE A 37 -0.32 -0.60 7.44
C ILE A 37 -0.98 -0.39 8.81
N PHE A 38 -2.19 -0.90 9.01
CA PHE A 38 -2.89 -0.78 10.29
C PHE A 38 -2.12 -1.45 11.44
N LEU A 39 -1.66 -2.69 11.24
CA LEU A 39 -0.86 -3.41 12.23
C LEU A 39 0.48 -2.72 12.50
N PHE A 40 1.14 -2.21 11.46
CA PHE A 40 2.38 -1.45 11.58
C PHE A 40 2.21 -0.18 12.42
N LEU A 41 1.13 0.59 12.19
CA LEU A 41 0.82 1.79 12.97
C LEU A 41 0.52 1.46 14.44
N ILE A 42 -0.19 0.36 14.72
CA ILE A 42 -0.40 -0.11 16.10
C ILE A 42 0.93 -0.45 16.77
N ALA A 43 1.81 -1.18 16.08
CA ALA A 43 3.12 -1.53 16.60
C ALA A 43 3.96 -0.28 16.90
N LEU A 44 3.96 0.71 16.01
CA LEU A 44 4.61 2.00 16.25
C LEU A 44 4.02 2.72 17.47
N LEU A 45 2.70 2.73 17.63
CA LEU A 45 2.06 3.35 18.79
C LEU A 45 2.50 2.66 20.09
N ILE A 46 2.53 1.32 20.11
CA ILE A 46 3.02 0.54 21.26
C ILE A 46 4.48 0.91 21.59
N ILE A 47 5.34 0.99 20.57
CA ILE A 47 6.76 1.37 20.76
C ILE A 47 6.87 2.77 21.34
N VAL A 48 6.15 3.76 20.77
CA VAL A 48 6.17 5.16 21.23
C VAL A 48 5.67 5.26 22.67
N VAL A 49 4.54 4.63 23.00
CA VAL A 49 4.00 4.58 24.36
C VAL A 49 5.00 3.96 25.33
N LYS A 50 5.61 2.82 24.96
CA LYS A 50 6.64 2.17 25.79
C LYS A 50 7.94 2.96 25.91
N LEU A 51 8.26 3.83 24.97
CA LEU A 51 9.47 4.65 25.00
C LEU A 51 9.26 5.92 25.83
N LEU A 52 8.06 6.49 25.82
CA LEU A 52 7.74 7.76 26.48
C LEU A 52 7.14 7.62 27.88
N LEU A 53 6.41 6.53 28.15
CA LEU A 53 5.73 6.28 29.44
C LEU A 53 6.43 5.21 30.30
N ARG A 54 7.63 4.79 29.91
CA ARG A 54 8.54 3.95 30.70
C ARG A 54 9.66 4.80 31.27
#